data_AF-A0A933SMZ1-F1
#
_entry.id   AF-A0A933SMZ1-F1
#
_cell.length_a   1.000
_cell.length_b   1.000
_cell.length_c   1.000
_cell.angle_alpha   90.00
_cell.angle_beta   90.00
_cell.angle_gamma   90.00
#
_symmetry.space_group_name_H-M   'P 1'
#
loop_
_entity.id
_entity.type
_entity.pdbx_description
1 polymer ?
#
loop_
_entity_poly.entity_id
_entity_poly.type
_entity_poly.pdbx_seq_one_letter_code
_entity_poly.pdbx_strand_id
1 'polypeptide(L)'
;MKKHFIFTIAANIILILHIIASVDAYTPKEIYQKAGQGVVLILATDDGKKGSGGTGSIIAANGLILTNAHVVINEDAGRPKRRIDVF
;
A
#
# COMPACT_ATOMS: atom_id res chain seq x y z
N MET A 1 -21.01 -1.22 -49.22
CA MET A 1 -21.15 0.14 -48.68
C MET A 1 -21.91 0.19 -47.35
N LYS A 2 -23.18 -0.26 -47.27
CA LYS A 2 -23.98 -0.20 -46.02
C LYS A 2 -23.38 -0.95 -44.81
N LYS A 3 -22.77 -2.12 -45.02
CA LYS A 3 -22.14 -2.91 -43.93
C LYS A 3 -20.90 -2.23 -43.32
N HIS A 4 -20.07 -1.60 -44.15
CA HIS A 4 -18.90 -0.85 -43.67
C HIS A 4 -19.32 0.42 -42.93
N PHE A 5 -20.36 1.10 -43.41
CA PHE A 5 -20.92 2.27 -42.74
C PHE A 5 -21.45 1.92 -41.33
N ILE A 6 -22.18 0.82 -41.20
CA ILE A 6 -22.67 0.32 -39.90
C ILE A 6 -21.50 -0.06 -38.97
N PHE A 7 -20.48 -0.72 -39.52
CA PHE A 7 -19.29 -1.11 -38.75
C PHE A 7 -18.54 0.13 -38.21
N THR A 8 -18.35 1.16 -39.03
CA THR A 8 -17.69 2.39 -38.61
C THR A 8 -18.47 3.10 -37.52
N ILE A 9 -19.81 3.17 -37.61
CA ILE A 9 -20.65 3.75 -36.56
C ILE A 9 -20.53 2.96 -35.26
N ALA A 10 -20.63 1.63 -35.33
CA ALA A 10 -20.50 0.78 -34.15
C ALA A 10 -19.12 0.93 -33.48
N ALA A 11 -18.04 0.99 -34.26
CA ALA A 11 -16.69 1.20 -33.74
C ALA A 11 -16.53 2.56 -33.04
N ASN A 12 -17.11 3.63 -33.61
CA ASN A 12 -17.07 4.96 -32.99
C ASN A 12 -17.92 5.02 -31.71
N ILE A 13 -19.08 4.36 -31.68
CA ILE A 13 -19.90 4.25 -30.46
C ILE A 13 -19.14 3.52 -29.36
N ILE A 14 -18.49 2.39 -29.67
CA ILE A 14 -17.67 1.63 -28.70
C ILE A 14 -16.52 2.48 -28.17
N LEU A 15 -15.87 3.27 -29.03
CA LEU A 15 -14.80 4.18 -28.62
C LEU A 15 -15.31 5.27 -27.66
N ILE A 16 -16.47 5.87 -27.96
CA ILE A 16 -17.10 6.88 -27.11
C ILE A 16 -17.52 6.28 -25.75
N LEU A 17 -18.07 5.06 -25.73
CA LEU A 17 -18.45 4.37 -24.50
C LEU A 17 -17.25 4.08 -23.58
N HIS A 18 -16.06 3.81 -24.14
CA HIS A 18 -14.84 3.64 -23.34
C HIS A 18 -14.36 4.96 -22.72
N ILE A 19 -14.62 6.11 -23.36
CA ILE A 19 -14.22 7.42 -22.83
C ILE A 19 -15.15 7.87 -21.68
N ILE A 20 -16.43 7.46 -21.72
CA ILE A 20 -17.43 7.79 -20.70
C ILE A 20 -17.36 6.81 -19.50
N ALA A 21 -16.55 5.74 -19.59
CA ALA A 21 -16.35 4.84 -18.47
C ALA A 21 -15.69 5.59 -17.30
N SER A 22 -16.47 5.85 -16.25
CA SER A 22 -15.98 6.44 -15.01
C SER A 22 -15.07 5.46 -14.30
N VAL A 23 -13.84 5.87 -14.02
CA VAL A 23 -13.01 5.19 -13.02
C VAL A 23 -13.54 5.61 -11.67
N ASP A 24 -14.32 4.74 -11.03
CA ASP A 24 -14.70 4.94 -9.63
C ASP A 24 -13.44 4.95 -8.78
N ALA A 25 -13.19 6.08 -8.11
CA ALA A 25 -12.13 6.16 -7.12
C ALA A 25 -12.53 5.31 -5.92
N TYR A 26 -11.61 4.49 -5.42
CA TYR A 26 -11.85 3.78 -4.17
C TYR A 26 -12.16 4.77 -3.06
N THR A 27 -13.20 4.47 -2.28
CA THR A 27 -13.44 5.14 -1.02
C THR A 27 -12.28 4.89 -0.06
N PRO A 28 -12.02 5.79 0.91
CA PRO A 28 -11.02 5.54 1.95
C PRO A 28 -11.21 4.18 2.62
N LYS A 29 -12.46 3.77 2.89
CA LYS A 29 -12.80 2.47 3.45
C LYS A 29 -12.28 1.32 2.60
N GLU A 30 -12.51 1.35 1.29
CA GLU A 30 -12.04 0.29 0.38
C GLU A 30 -10.51 0.26 0.28
N ILE A 31 -9.85 1.42 0.29
CA ILE A 31 -8.39 1.50 0.36
C ILE A 31 -7.89 0.81 1.62
N TYR A 32 -8.46 1.13 2.79
CA TYR A 32 -8.08 0.50 4.05
C TYR A 32 -8.35 -1.01 4.06
N GLN A 33 -9.49 -1.46 3.56
CA GLN A 33 -9.83 -2.88 3.49
C GLN A 33 -8.86 -3.65 2.58
N LYS A 34 -8.43 -3.03 1.48
CA LYS A 34 -7.53 -3.66 0.51
C LYS A 34 -6.07 -3.63 0.95
N ALA A 35 -5.59 -2.49 1.46
CA ALA A 35 -4.17 -2.26 1.75
C ALA A 35 -3.79 -2.53 3.22
N GLY A 36 -4.77 -2.54 4.14
CA GLY A 36 -4.51 -2.64 5.58
C GLY A 36 -3.81 -3.92 6.01
N GLN A 37 -3.99 -5.03 5.28
CA GLN A 37 -3.29 -6.29 5.54
C GLN A 37 -1.76 -6.18 5.37
N GLY A 38 -1.29 -5.19 4.62
CA GLY A 38 0.14 -4.92 4.45
C GLY A 38 0.74 -4.04 5.54
N VAL A 39 -0.03 -3.59 6.53
CA VAL A 39 0.44 -2.70 7.61
C VAL A 39 0.61 -3.50 8.89
N VAL A 40 1.77 -3.35 9.53
CA VAL A 40 2.14 -4.07 10.76
C VAL A 40 2.37 -3.13 11.92
N LEU A 41 2.19 -3.64 13.13
CA LEU A 41 2.63 -2.98 14.37
C LEU A 41 4.07 -3.40 14.66
N ILE A 42 4.92 -2.43 15.01
CA ILE A 42 6.32 -2.66 15.38
C ILE A 42 6.57 -2.13 16.79
N LEU A 43 7.06 -2.99 17.67
CA LEU A 43 7.50 -2.63 19.01
C LEU A 43 9.00 -2.93 19.12
N ALA A 44 9.81 -1.94 19.52
CA ALA A 44 11.24 -2.11 19.62
C ALA A 44 11.81 -1.57 20.93
N THR A 45 12.73 -2.30 21.55
CA THR A 45 13.31 -1.95 22.87
C THR A 45 14.74 -2.48 23.02
N ASP A 46 15.54 -1.84 23.87
CA ASP A 46 16.87 -2.34 24.25
C ASP A 46 16.86 -3.24 25.50
N ASP A 47 15.99 -2.95 26.46
CA ASP A 47 15.99 -3.58 27.79
C ASP A 47 14.59 -3.76 28.41
N GLY A 48 13.53 -3.57 27.61
CA GLY A 48 12.13 -3.66 28.05
C GLY A 48 11.62 -2.46 28.85
N LYS A 49 12.49 -1.52 29.25
CA LYS A 49 12.10 -0.33 30.04
C LYS A 49 11.94 0.90 29.17
N LYS A 50 12.77 1.03 28.13
CA LYS A 50 12.67 2.09 27.12
C LYS A 50 12.56 1.46 25.73
N GLY A 51 11.62 1.98 24.95
CA GLY A 51 11.36 1.49 23.61
C GLY A 51 10.59 2.49 22.78
N SER A 52 10.27 2.08 21.57
CA SER A 52 9.47 2.84 20.62
C SER A 52 8.45 1.92 19.98
N GLY A 53 7.25 2.47 19.75
CA GLY A 53 6.20 1.83 18.98
C GLY A 53 5.98 2.60 17.69
N GLY A 54 5.67 1.90 16.61
CA GLY A 54 5.34 2.49 15.33
C GLY A 54 4.65 1.48 14.41
N THR A 55 4.44 1.88 13.16
CA THR A 55 3.92 1.00 12.12
C THR A 55 4.98 0.72 11.07
N GLY A 56 4.74 -0.32 10.28
CA GLY A 56 5.51 -0.59 9.07
C GLY A 56 4.61 -1.06 7.94
N SER A 57 5.17 -1.11 6.73
CA SER A 57 4.51 -1.66 5.55
C SER A 57 5.29 -2.85 5.00
N ILE A 58 4.62 -3.96 4.73
CA ILE A 58 5.19 -5.11 4.04
C ILE A 58 5.33 -4.73 2.56
N ILE A 59 6.56 -4.66 2.06
CA ILE A 59 6.88 -4.21 0.70
C ILE A 59 7.34 -5.34 -0.23
N ALA A 60 7.54 -6.56 0.30
CA ALA A 60 7.88 -7.73 -0.51
C ALA A 60 7.31 -9.03 0.09
N ALA A 61 7.09 -10.02 -0.78
CA ALA A 61 6.48 -11.30 -0.42
C ALA A 61 7.31 -12.13 0.58
N ASN A 62 8.60 -11.83 0.74
CA ASN A 62 9.46 -12.45 1.73
C ASN A 62 9.34 -11.81 3.13
N GLY A 63 8.40 -10.89 3.34
CA GLY A 63 8.19 -10.22 4.62
C GLY A 63 9.12 -9.02 4.86
N LEU A 64 9.75 -8.44 3.82
CA LEU A 64 10.51 -7.19 3.97
C LEU A 64 9.57 -6.06 4.39
N ILE A 65 9.90 -5.40 5.50
CA ILE A 65 9.09 -4.32 6.09
C ILE A 65 9.83 -2.99 5.99
N LEU A 66 9.14 -1.96 5.52
CA LEU A 66 9.58 -0.57 5.55
C LEU A 66 8.99 0.13 6.78
N THR A 67 9.82 0.85 7.53
CA THR A 67 9.41 1.65 8.69
C THR A 67 10.33 2.86 8.87
N ASN A 68 9.98 3.73 9.82
CA ASN A 68 10.82 4.86 10.18
C ASN A 68 12.04 4.41 11.01
N ALA A 69 13.19 5.05 10.79
CA ALA A 69 14.43 4.72 11.50
C ALA A 69 14.32 4.89 13.02
N HIS A 70 13.66 5.95 13.51
CA HIS A 70 13.49 6.19 14.96
C HIS A 70 12.72 5.08 15.68
N VAL A 71 11.94 4.27 14.93
CA VAL A 71 11.24 3.10 15.48
C VAL A 71 12.24 2.00 15.82
N VAL A 72 13.27 1.77 15.00
CA VAL A 72 14.14 0.58 15.14
C VAL A 72 15.57 0.88 15.56
N ILE A 73 16.02 2.13 15.43
CA ILE A 73 17.37 2.56 15.81
C ILE A 73 17.37 3.13 17.22
N ASN A 74 18.42 2.81 17.99
CA ASN A 74 18.82 3.55 19.17
C ASN A 74 19.77 4.66 18.71
N GLU A 75 19.31 5.91 18.75
CA GLU A 75 20.07 7.06 18.25
C GLU A 75 21.32 7.34 19.11
N ASP A 76 21.24 7.15 20.44
CA ASP A 76 22.37 7.34 21.36
C ASP A 76 23.51 6.34 21.07
N ALA A 77 23.15 5.11 20.71
CA ALA A 77 24.10 4.02 20.48
C ALA A 77 24.48 3.83 19.01
N GLY A 78 23.84 4.54 18.07
CA GLY A 78 24.10 4.42 16.63
C GLY A 78 23.85 3.03 16.04
N ARG A 79 22.98 2.22 16.65
CA ARG A 79 22.70 0.82 16.26
C ARG A 79 21.22 0.47 16.38
N PRO A 80 20.75 -0.63 15.77
CA PRO A 80 19.39 -1.13 16.02
C PRO A 80 19.15 -1.46 17.50
N LYS A 81 17.91 -1.28 17.95
CA LYS A 81 17.41 -1.72 19.26
C LYS A 81 17.51 -3.25 19.35
N ARG A 82 17.83 -3.77 20.54
CA ARG A 82 18.15 -5.20 20.74
C ARG A 82 17.00 -6.16 20.47
N ARG A 83 15.76 -5.72 20.68
CA ARG A 83 14.56 -6.52 20.44
C ARG A 83 13.59 -5.72 19.59
N ILE A 84 13.11 -6.35 18.52
CA ILE A 84 12.10 -5.81 17.61
C ILE A 84 11.05 -6.91 17.43
N ASP A 85 9.82 -6.63 17.82
CA ASP A 85 8.67 -7.50 17.66
C ASP A 85 7.72 -6.89 16.62
N VAL A 86 7.20 -7.73 15.74
CA VAL A 86 6.29 -7.35 14.65
C VAL A 86 5.00 -8.16 14.78
N PHE A 87 3.87 -7.48 14.69
CA PHE A 87 2.52 -8.05 14.79
C PHE A 87 1.67 -7.66 13.58
#